data_AF-A0A7X1KNZ4-F1
#
_entry.id   AF-A0A7X1KNZ4-F1
#
_cell.length_a   1.000
_cell.length_b   1.000
_cell.length_c   1.000
_cell.angle_alpha   90.00
_cell.angle_beta   90.00
_cell.angle_gamma   90.00
#
_symmetry.space_group_name_H-M   'P 1'
#
loop_
_entity.id
_entity.type
_entity.pdbx_description
1 polymer ?
#
loop_
_entity_poly.entity_id
_entity_poly.type
_entity_poly.pdbx_seq_one_letter_code
_entity_poly.pdbx_strand_id
1 'polypeptide(L)'
;MKTTRKRYSADFKAKVALEAIRGDLTLAELAAKHGVHHTMIASWKRQAIDGMAGTFSGAGDVARAASESEVEKLHAKIGQLVVERDFLGESLRSMSVDRRRAMVEPAHHRLSISAQCRLLRISRSSFYYAPVPETDETLALMTVIDEVFMECPWYGSRQMARHLRRNGRDVGRRRVRRLMAKMGLTPIYQRPRTSDPHPQHRVYPYLLRKLTIERPNHVWCADVTYIPMRRGFLYLVAIMDWATRKVLAWRLSNTMDAGFCVAALEEALARFGKPEIFNTDQGSQFTSYAFTSVLREAEVRISMDGRGRWMDNVFIERLWRSLKYECVYLHAFETGSELRTGLGRWITYYNNQRPHSGLAGRTPLEAYRRIGQSDHGGHAPHDPMIKQAA
;
A
#
# COMPACT_ATOMS: atom_id res chain seq x y z
N MET A 1 -66.90 19.23 -30.19
CA MET A 1 -66.78 18.32 -29.04
C MET A 1 -66.06 17.07 -29.47
N LYS A 2 -64.87 16.77 -28.94
CA LYS A 2 -64.18 15.50 -29.20
C LYS A 2 -64.92 14.39 -28.46
N THR A 3 -65.65 13.54 -29.17
CA THR A 3 -66.31 12.35 -28.61
C THR A 3 -65.23 11.37 -28.17
N THR A 4 -64.86 11.40 -26.89
CA THR A 4 -64.00 10.40 -26.26
C THR A 4 -64.71 9.05 -26.30
N ARG A 5 -64.29 8.19 -27.22
CA ARG A 5 -64.79 6.82 -27.36
C ARG A 5 -64.55 6.08 -26.05
N LYS A 6 -65.61 5.71 -25.32
CA LYS A 6 -65.51 4.91 -24.08
C LYS A 6 -64.66 3.66 -24.36
N ARG A 7 -63.52 3.53 -23.68
CA ARG A 7 -62.67 2.33 -23.73
C ARG A 7 -63.09 1.40 -22.60
N TYR A 8 -63.57 0.21 -22.96
CA TYR A 8 -63.87 -0.85 -22.00
C TYR A 8 -62.65 -1.75 -21.82
N SER A 9 -62.40 -2.21 -20.59
CA SER A 9 -61.30 -3.13 -20.26
C SER A 9 -61.50 -4.49 -20.92
N ALA A 10 -60.40 -5.23 -21.13
CA ALA A 10 -60.44 -6.56 -21.74
C ALA A 10 -61.32 -7.54 -20.93
N ASP A 11 -61.16 -7.54 -19.60
CA ASP A 11 -61.93 -8.41 -18.70
C ASP A 11 -63.44 -8.12 -18.75
N PHE A 12 -63.80 -6.84 -18.81
CA PHE A 12 -65.20 -6.44 -18.91
C PHE A 12 -65.81 -6.88 -20.25
N LYS A 13 -65.08 -6.71 -21.35
CA LYS A 13 -65.51 -7.20 -22.67
C LYS A 13 -65.68 -8.72 -22.69
N ALA A 14 -64.73 -9.45 -22.09
CA ALA A 14 -64.77 -10.91 -22.01
C ALA A 14 -65.97 -11.40 -21.19
N LYS A 15 -66.24 -10.78 -20.04
CA LYS A 15 -67.41 -11.10 -19.19
C LYS A 15 -68.73 -10.89 -19.93
N VAL A 16 -68.88 -9.74 -20.59
CA VAL A 16 -70.09 -9.41 -21.36
C VAL A 16 -70.24 -10.32 -22.58
N ALA A 17 -69.14 -10.67 -23.25
CA ALA A 17 -69.15 -11.63 -24.35
C ALA A 17 -69.57 -13.04 -23.89
N LEU A 18 -69.07 -13.52 -22.74
CA LEU A 18 -69.47 -14.83 -22.17
C LEU A 18 -70.95 -14.88 -21.79
N GLU A 19 -71.48 -13.84 -21.15
CA GLU A 19 -72.93 -13.74 -20.86
C GLU A 19 -73.75 -13.74 -22.17
N ALA A 20 -73.28 -13.07 -23.22
CA ALA A 20 -73.94 -13.07 -24.53
C ALA A 20 -73.81 -14.42 -25.29
N ILE A 21 -72.76 -15.20 -25.03
CA ILE A 21 -72.59 -16.55 -25.58
C ILE A 21 -73.55 -17.53 -24.88
N ARG A 22 -73.71 -17.42 -23.56
CA ARG A 22 -74.60 -18.28 -22.76
C ARG A 22 -76.07 -18.20 -23.20
N GLY A 23 -76.52 -17.00 -23.61
CA GLY A 23 -77.80 -16.82 -24.28
C GLY A 23 -79.03 -16.70 -23.37
N ASP A 24 -78.83 -16.64 -22.05
CA ASP A 24 -79.91 -16.53 -21.05
C ASP A 24 -80.70 -15.21 -21.14
N LEU A 25 -80.11 -14.17 -21.75
CA LEU A 25 -80.71 -12.84 -21.93
C LEU A 25 -80.53 -12.38 -23.37
N THR A 26 -81.47 -11.58 -23.87
CA THR A 26 -81.37 -10.96 -25.20
C THR A 26 -80.28 -9.89 -25.23
N LEU A 27 -79.77 -9.56 -26.42
CA LEU A 27 -78.75 -8.52 -26.58
C LEU A 27 -79.22 -7.14 -26.12
N ALA A 28 -80.52 -6.86 -26.16
CA ALA A 28 -81.11 -5.61 -25.68
C ALA A 28 -81.12 -5.55 -24.14
N GLU A 29 -81.44 -6.66 -23.48
CA GLU A 29 -81.39 -6.76 -22.02
C GLU A 29 -79.95 -6.71 -21.49
N LEU A 30 -79.01 -7.36 -22.17
CA LEU A 30 -77.58 -7.26 -21.85
C LEU A 30 -77.04 -5.84 -22.06
N ALA A 31 -77.53 -5.14 -23.08
CA ALA A 31 -77.18 -3.75 -23.34
C ALA A 31 -77.63 -2.81 -22.22
N ALA A 32 -78.86 -3.01 -21.73
CA ALA A 32 -79.40 -2.27 -20.58
C ALA A 32 -78.63 -2.62 -19.29
N LYS A 33 -78.40 -3.91 -19.02
CA LYS A 33 -77.73 -4.40 -17.81
C LYS A 33 -76.29 -3.88 -17.67
N HIS A 34 -75.52 -3.88 -18.76
CA HIS A 34 -74.11 -3.50 -18.73
C HIS A 34 -73.85 -2.06 -19.19
N GLY A 35 -74.89 -1.34 -19.62
CA GLY A 35 -74.78 0.02 -20.13
C GLY A 35 -73.96 0.13 -21.41
N VAL A 36 -74.01 -0.90 -22.27
CA VAL A 36 -73.22 -1.02 -23.51
C VAL A 36 -74.14 -1.21 -24.70
N HIS A 37 -73.87 -0.55 -25.82
CA HIS A 37 -74.67 -0.70 -27.04
C HIS A 37 -74.65 -2.15 -27.58
N HIS A 38 -75.81 -2.68 -27.99
CA HIS A 38 -75.99 -4.07 -28.42
C HIS A 38 -75.05 -4.55 -29.55
N THR A 39 -74.60 -3.66 -30.45
CA THR A 39 -73.67 -3.98 -31.54
C THR A 39 -72.26 -4.20 -31.03
N MET A 40 -71.85 -3.54 -29.93
CA MET A 40 -70.57 -3.81 -29.29
C MET A 40 -70.59 -5.19 -28.61
N ILE A 41 -71.71 -5.54 -27.97
CA ILE A 41 -71.89 -6.87 -27.37
C ILE A 41 -71.84 -7.96 -28.45
N ALA A 42 -72.52 -7.77 -29.58
CA ALA A 42 -72.47 -8.69 -30.72
C ALA A 42 -71.04 -8.80 -31.31
N SER A 43 -70.32 -7.69 -31.43
CA SER A 43 -68.93 -7.67 -31.89
C SER A 43 -67.99 -8.39 -30.92
N TRP A 44 -68.16 -8.22 -29.61
CA TRP A 44 -67.33 -8.88 -28.61
C TRP A 44 -67.65 -10.36 -28.51
N LYS A 45 -68.92 -10.77 -28.64
CA LYS A 45 -69.32 -12.18 -28.77
C LYS A 45 -68.62 -12.85 -29.95
N ARG A 46 -68.65 -12.21 -31.13
CA ARG A 46 -67.96 -12.73 -32.32
C ARG A 46 -66.46 -12.82 -32.11
N GLN A 47 -65.82 -11.75 -31.63
CA GLN A 47 -64.38 -11.74 -31.32
C GLN A 47 -63.98 -12.80 -30.28
N ALA A 48 -64.82 -13.07 -29.29
CA ALA A 48 -64.56 -14.10 -28.29
C ALA A 48 -64.66 -15.52 -28.87
N ILE A 49 -65.62 -15.77 -29.77
CA ILE A 49 -65.76 -17.06 -30.45
C ILE A 49 -64.59 -17.28 -31.43
N ASP A 50 -64.28 -16.30 -32.27
CA ASP A 50 -63.18 -16.36 -33.24
C ASP A 50 -61.82 -16.46 -32.53
N GLY A 51 -61.65 -15.70 -31.44
CA GLY A 51 -60.46 -15.71 -30.60
C GLY A 51 -60.28 -17.01 -29.80
N MET A 52 -61.37 -17.63 -29.32
CA MET A 52 -61.31 -18.94 -28.65
C MET A 52 -60.72 -19.99 -29.58
N ALA A 53 -61.16 -20.05 -30.83
CA ALA A 53 -60.60 -20.97 -31.83
C ALA A 53 -59.09 -20.75 -32.03
N GLY A 54 -58.63 -19.49 -32.03
CA GLY A 54 -57.21 -19.12 -32.08
C GLY A 54 -56.41 -19.43 -30.80
N THR A 55 -57.07 -19.50 -29.65
CA THR A 55 -56.44 -19.81 -28.36
C THR A 55 -56.19 -21.31 -28.22
N PHE A 56 -57.09 -22.14 -28.76
CA PHE A 56 -56.94 -23.60 -28.79
C PHE A 56 -56.06 -24.12 -29.95
N SER A 57 -55.71 -23.28 -30.93
CA SER A 57 -54.87 -23.67 -32.08
C SER A 57 -53.37 -23.45 -31.86
N GLY A 58 -52.95 -22.89 -30.72
CA GLY A 58 -51.53 -22.73 -30.33
C GLY A 58 -50.70 -21.74 -31.17
N ALA A 59 -51.24 -21.21 -32.27
CA ALA A 59 -50.51 -20.33 -33.20
C ALA A 59 -50.04 -19.02 -32.56
N GLY A 60 -50.80 -18.48 -31.61
CA GLY A 60 -50.42 -17.28 -30.84
C GLY A 60 -49.24 -17.52 -29.90
N ASP A 61 -49.18 -18.70 -29.28
CA ASP A 61 -48.09 -19.09 -28.37
C ASP A 61 -46.80 -19.37 -29.13
N VAL A 62 -46.89 -19.95 -30.33
CA VAL A 62 -45.72 -20.19 -31.21
C VAL A 62 -45.11 -18.86 -31.69
N ALA A 63 -45.93 -17.90 -32.12
CA ALA A 63 -45.42 -16.58 -32.56
C ALA A 63 -44.81 -15.78 -31.39
N ARG A 64 -45.40 -15.86 -30.20
CA ARG A 64 -44.89 -15.21 -29.00
C ARG A 64 -43.58 -15.84 -28.52
N ALA A 65 -43.50 -17.18 -28.51
CA ALA A 65 -42.28 -17.90 -28.18
C ALA A 65 -41.14 -17.62 -29.18
N ALA A 66 -41.45 -17.48 -30.48
CA ALA A 66 -40.46 -17.09 -31.48
C ALA A 66 -39.91 -15.67 -31.24
N SER A 67 -40.79 -14.72 -30.91
CA SER A 67 -40.39 -13.35 -30.56
C SER A 67 -39.58 -13.28 -29.27
N GLU A 68 -39.97 -14.03 -28.23
CA GLU A 68 -39.25 -14.11 -26.97
C GLU A 68 -37.86 -14.75 -27.16
N SER A 69 -37.75 -15.79 -27.99
CA SER A 69 -36.46 -16.41 -28.36
C SER A 69 -35.55 -15.44 -29.13
N GLU A 70 -36.10 -14.62 -30.02
CA GLU A 70 -35.32 -13.62 -30.75
C GLU A 70 -34.81 -12.50 -29.81
N VAL A 71 -35.65 -12.04 -28.89
CA VAL A 71 -35.27 -11.07 -27.86
C VAL A 71 -34.17 -11.63 -26.94
N GLU A 72 -34.27 -12.89 -26.55
CA GLU A 72 -33.24 -13.56 -25.75
C GLU A 72 -31.89 -13.64 -26.48
N LYS A 73 -31.91 -13.99 -27.78
CA LYS A 73 -30.70 -14.00 -28.63
C LYS A 73 -30.08 -12.60 -28.75
N LEU A 74 -30.90 -11.56 -28.91
CA LEU A 74 -30.41 -10.17 -28.98
C LEU A 74 -29.82 -9.72 -27.64
N HIS A 75 -30.46 -10.04 -26.51
CA HIS A 75 -29.91 -9.75 -25.18
C HIS A 75 -28.60 -10.48 -24.92
N ALA A 76 -28.50 -11.75 -25.31
CA ALA A 76 -27.26 -12.51 -25.23
C ALA A 76 -26.15 -11.85 -26.07
N LYS A 77 -26.47 -11.40 -27.29
CA LYS A 77 -25.51 -10.71 -28.15
C LYS A 77 -25.07 -9.36 -27.60
N ILE A 78 -25.99 -8.58 -27.02
CA ILE A 78 -25.66 -7.32 -26.32
C ILE A 78 -24.72 -7.61 -25.15
N GLY A 79 -25.01 -8.64 -24.35
CA GLY A 79 -24.15 -9.07 -23.23
C GLY A 79 -22.75 -9.42 -23.70
N GLN A 80 -22.63 -10.25 -24.75
CA GLN A 80 -21.34 -10.59 -25.36
C GLN A 80 -20.56 -9.35 -25.81
N LEU A 81 -21.21 -8.45 -26.57
CA LEU A 81 -20.57 -7.23 -27.09
C LEU A 81 -20.14 -6.27 -25.97
N VAL A 82 -20.89 -6.22 -24.86
CA VAL A 82 -20.52 -5.43 -23.67
C VAL A 82 -19.24 -5.98 -23.03
N VAL A 83 -19.14 -7.31 -22.86
CA VAL A 83 -17.96 -7.97 -22.30
C VAL A 83 -16.73 -7.76 -23.20
N GLU A 84 -16.85 -8.00 -24.50
CA GLU A 84 -15.76 -7.80 -25.47
C GLU A 84 -15.30 -6.34 -25.51
N ARG A 85 -16.23 -5.38 -25.51
CA ARG A 85 -15.93 -3.95 -25.44
C ARG A 85 -15.19 -3.60 -24.14
N ASP A 86 -15.61 -4.14 -23.01
CA ASP A 86 -14.99 -3.83 -21.72
C ASP A 86 -13.59 -4.43 -21.61
N PHE A 87 -13.37 -5.65 -22.09
CA PHE A 87 -12.04 -6.27 -22.21
C PHE A 87 -11.09 -5.41 -23.05
N LEU A 88 -11.54 -4.94 -24.23
CA LEU A 88 -10.76 -4.04 -25.07
C LEU A 88 -10.54 -2.68 -24.38
N GLY A 89 -11.56 -2.16 -23.71
CA GLY A 89 -11.50 -0.92 -22.94
C GLY A 89 -10.49 -0.96 -21.79
N GLU A 90 -10.34 -2.10 -21.12
CA GLU A 90 -9.32 -2.33 -20.10
C GLU A 90 -7.92 -2.44 -20.71
N SER A 91 -7.79 -3.20 -21.81
CA SER A 91 -6.54 -3.31 -22.55
C SER A 91 -6.03 -1.95 -23.02
N LEU A 92 -6.93 -1.07 -23.48
CA LEU A 92 -6.61 0.31 -23.86
C LEU A 92 -6.04 1.15 -22.70
N ARG A 93 -6.42 0.89 -21.44
CA ARG A 93 -5.87 1.66 -20.29
C ARG A 93 -4.38 1.43 -20.07
N SER A 94 -3.83 0.31 -20.56
CA SER A 94 -2.39 0.06 -20.54
C SER A 94 -1.61 0.95 -21.53
N MET A 95 -2.29 1.51 -22.53
CA MET A 95 -1.69 2.39 -23.53
C MET A 95 -1.64 3.85 -23.07
N SER A 96 -0.60 4.57 -23.49
CA SER A 96 -0.46 6.00 -23.22
C SER A 96 -1.64 6.80 -23.79
N VAL A 97 -1.95 7.94 -23.15
CA VAL A 97 -3.02 8.84 -23.59
C VAL A 97 -2.77 9.36 -25.00
N ASP A 98 -1.52 9.67 -25.34
CA ASP A 98 -1.15 10.16 -26.68
C ASP A 98 -1.38 9.11 -27.76
N ARG A 99 -1.04 7.85 -27.48
CA ARG A 99 -1.28 6.75 -28.43
C ARG A 99 -2.77 6.52 -28.64
N ARG A 100 -3.57 6.61 -27.58
CA ARG A 100 -5.04 6.53 -27.68
C ARG A 100 -5.64 7.74 -28.37
N ARG A 101 -5.07 8.93 -28.20
CA ARG A 101 -5.47 10.14 -28.93
C ARG A 101 -5.25 9.99 -30.43
N ALA A 102 -4.13 9.40 -30.84
CA ALA A 102 -3.81 9.15 -32.25
C ALA A 102 -4.76 8.16 -32.93
N MET A 103 -5.50 7.36 -32.16
CA MET A 103 -6.52 6.43 -32.69
C MET A 103 -7.87 7.11 -32.98
N VAL A 104 -8.04 8.39 -32.64
CA VAL A 104 -9.25 9.13 -32.98
C VAL A 104 -9.22 9.50 -34.46
N GLU A 105 -10.26 9.12 -35.18
CA GLU A 105 -10.44 9.41 -36.60
C GLU A 105 -11.54 10.49 -36.76
N PRO A 106 -11.18 11.76 -37.03
CA PRO A 106 -12.14 12.87 -37.07
C PRO A 106 -13.21 12.71 -38.16
N ALA A 107 -12.88 12.02 -39.26
CA ALA A 107 -13.75 11.80 -40.41
C ALA A 107 -14.60 10.52 -40.32
N HIS A 108 -14.65 9.86 -39.16
CA HIS A 108 -15.33 8.57 -39.02
C HIS A 108 -16.85 8.68 -39.22
N HIS A 109 -17.36 8.07 -40.28
CA HIS A 109 -18.74 8.19 -40.77
C HIS A 109 -19.85 7.71 -39.80
N ARG A 110 -19.57 6.83 -38.83
CA ARG A 110 -20.56 6.29 -37.86
C ARG A 110 -20.41 6.77 -36.42
N LEU A 111 -19.29 7.38 -36.04
CA LEU A 111 -18.95 7.65 -34.65
C LEU A 111 -18.47 9.09 -34.49
N SER A 112 -19.18 9.87 -33.69
CA SER A 112 -18.71 11.21 -33.30
C SER A 112 -17.38 11.13 -32.53
N ILE A 113 -16.59 12.20 -32.59
CA ILE A 113 -15.35 12.35 -31.80
C ILE A 113 -15.62 12.07 -30.31
N SER A 114 -16.75 12.56 -29.78
CA SER A 114 -17.17 12.31 -28.39
C SER A 114 -17.38 10.82 -28.08
N ALA A 115 -17.95 10.06 -29.03
CA ALA A 115 -18.14 8.62 -28.88
C ALA A 115 -16.81 7.87 -28.95
N GLN A 116 -15.93 8.25 -29.90
CA GLN A 116 -14.60 7.67 -30.04
C GLN A 116 -13.75 7.91 -28.79
N CYS A 117 -13.72 9.13 -28.25
CA CYS A 117 -13.01 9.43 -27.00
C CYS A 117 -13.53 8.58 -25.83
N ARG A 118 -14.84 8.32 -25.77
CA ARG A 118 -15.44 7.47 -24.73
C ARG A 118 -15.00 6.01 -24.86
N LEU A 119 -14.99 5.47 -26.08
CA LEU A 119 -14.51 4.12 -26.37
C LEU A 119 -13.02 3.98 -26.06
N LEU A 120 -12.23 4.98 -26.43
CA LEU A 120 -10.78 5.07 -26.17
C LEU A 120 -10.44 5.46 -24.72
N ARG A 121 -11.45 5.67 -23.85
CA ARG A 121 -11.27 6.02 -22.43
C ARG A 121 -10.40 7.27 -22.22
N ILE A 122 -10.52 8.28 -23.09
CA ILE A 122 -9.83 9.59 -22.97
C ILE A 122 -10.86 10.73 -22.87
N SER A 123 -10.46 11.86 -22.26
CA SER A 123 -11.32 13.05 -22.23
C SER A 123 -11.35 13.72 -23.61
N ARG A 124 -12.48 14.31 -24.00
CA ARG A 124 -12.58 15.08 -25.26
C ARG A 124 -11.57 16.24 -25.27
N SER A 125 -11.36 16.91 -24.14
CA SER A 125 -10.37 17.99 -24.00
C SER A 125 -8.95 17.53 -24.31
N SER A 126 -8.59 16.29 -23.97
CA SER A 126 -7.27 15.72 -24.30
C SER A 126 -7.04 15.60 -25.80
N PHE A 127 -8.09 15.40 -26.60
CA PHE A 127 -7.98 15.33 -28.07
C PHE A 127 -7.68 16.70 -28.69
N TYR A 128 -8.23 17.79 -28.15
CA TYR A 128 -8.00 19.14 -28.66
C TYR A 128 -6.77 19.83 -28.04
N TYR A 129 -6.19 19.26 -26.99
CA TYR A 129 -5.05 19.87 -26.30
C TYR A 129 -3.82 19.93 -27.21
N ALA A 130 -3.37 21.14 -27.56
CA ALA A 130 -2.07 21.34 -28.20
C ALA A 130 -1.00 21.50 -27.09
N PRO A 131 0.12 20.76 -27.15
CA PRO A 131 1.23 20.97 -26.23
C PRO A 131 1.76 22.41 -26.37
N VAL A 132 1.72 23.16 -25.28
CA VAL A 132 2.30 24.51 -25.22
C VAL A 132 3.77 24.38 -24.79
N PRO A 133 4.73 25.08 -25.45
CA PRO A 133 6.11 25.14 -24.99
C PRO A 133 6.18 25.73 -23.57
N GLU A 134 7.21 25.38 -22.81
CA GLU A 134 7.42 26.01 -21.50
C GLU A 134 7.84 27.46 -21.70
N THR A 135 7.44 28.32 -20.77
CA THR A 135 7.85 29.72 -20.75
C THR A 135 9.34 29.85 -20.44
N ASP A 136 9.97 30.95 -20.88
CA ASP A 136 11.39 31.24 -20.57
C ASP A 136 11.67 31.25 -19.06
N GLU A 137 10.74 31.76 -18.27
CA GLU A 137 10.80 31.70 -16.79
C GLU A 137 10.88 30.25 -16.27
N THR A 138 10.14 29.34 -16.90
CA THR A 138 10.14 27.93 -16.52
C THR A 138 11.41 27.22 -16.99
N LEU A 139 11.93 27.56 -18.16
CA LEU A 139 13.22 27.06 -18.64
C LEU A 139 14.37 27.51 -17.72
N ALA A 140 14.40 28.78 -17.32
CA ALA A 140 15.37 29.29 -16.35
C ALA A 140 15.27 28.59 -14.99
N LEU A 141 14.05 28.27 -14.54
CA LEU A 141 13.85 27.48 -13.32
C LEU A 141 14.31 26.02 -13.48
N MET A 142 14.15 25.43 -14.66
CA MET A 142 14.65 24.07 -14.96
C MET A 142 16.18 24.03 -14.92
N THR A 143 16.88 25.03 -15.47
CA THR A 143 18.35 25.13 -15.38
C THR A 143 18.83 25.12 -13.93
N VAL A 144 18.22 25.92 -13.07
CA VAL A 144 18.59 25.99 -11.65
C VAL A 144 18.27 24.69 -10.91
N ILE A 145 17.15 24.03 -11.24
CA ILE A 145 16.83 22.71 -10.69
C ILE A 145 17.91 21.69 -11.07
N ASP A 146 18.39 21.73 -12.31
CA ASP A 146 19.43 20.83 -12.82
C ASP A 146 20.75 21.03 -12.08
N GLU A 147 21.22 22.28 -11.96
CA GLU A 147 22.43 22.66 -11.23
C GLU A 147 22.39 22.17 -9.78
N VAL A 148 21.30 22.47 -9.06
CA VAL A 148 21.12 22.03 -7.66
C VAL A 148 21.03 20.51 -7.58
N PHE A 149 20.46 19.85 -8.59
CA PHE A 149 20.36 18.39 -8.61
C PHE A 149 21.72 17.72 -8.88
N MET A 150 22.59 18.33 -9.67
CA MET A 150 23.97 17.86 -9.89
C MET A 150 24.79 17.92 -8.60
N GLU A 151 24.61 18.96 -7.79
CA GLU A 151 25.27 19.09 -6.49
C GLU A 151 24.63 18.20 -5.41
N CYS A 152 23.30 18.09 -5.42
CA CYS A 152 22.51 17.40 -4.42
C CYS A 152 21.56 16.36 -5.05
N PRO A 153 22.09 15.27 -5.66
CA PRO A 153 21.27 14.30 -6.39
C PRO A 153 20.26 13.55 -5.51
N TRP A 154 20.39 13.60 -4.18
CA TRP A 154 19.42 13.03 -3.23
C TRP A 154 18.20 13.93 -2.96
N TYR A 155 18.15 15.16 -3.51
CA TYR A 155 17.04 16.08 -3.29
C TYR A 155 15.80 15.68 -4.10
N GLY A 156 14.84 15.04 -3.43
CA GLY A 156 13.50 14.91 -3.99
C GLY A 156 12.75 16.24 -4.06
N SER A 157 11.66 16.29 -4.83
CA SER A 157 10.85 17.50 -5.09
C SER A 157 10.49 18.35 -3.86
N ARG A 158 10.34 17.73 -2.68
CA ARG A 158 10.06 18.44 -1.42
C ARG A 158 11.28 19.20 -0.92
N GLN A 159 12.45 18.58 -0.94
CA GLN A 159 13.70 19.20 -0.46
C GLN A 159 14.20 20.23 -1.47
N MET A 160 14.13 19.90 -2.76
CA MET A 160 14.43 20.82 -3.86
C MET A 160 13.60 22.12 -3.74
N ALA A 161 12.27 22.02 -3.54
CA ALA A 161 11.43 23.21 -3.35
C ALA A 161 11.74 24.02 -2.08
N ARG A 162 12.28 23.41 -1.02
CA ARG A 162 12.74 24.17 0.16
C ARG A 162 14.05 24.90 -0.14
N HIS A 163 14.98 24.24 -0.81
CA HIS A 163 16.26 24.81 -1.19
C HIS A 163 16.06 26.02 -2.10
N LEU A 164 15.25 25.89 -3.16
CA LEU A 164 14.96 26.99 -4.07
C LEU A 164 14.32 28.20 -3.36
N ARG A 165 13.38 27.96 -2.43
CA ARG A 165 12.76 29.04 -1.62
C ARG A 165 13.75 29.72 -0.69
N ARG A 166 14.65 28.97 -0.07
CA ARG A 166 15.72 29.52 0.76
C ARG A 166 16.65 30.42 -0.05
N ASN A 167 16.86 30.10 -1.32
CA ASN A 167 17.69 30.87 -2.25
C ASN A 167 16.89 31.89 -3.08
N GLY A 168 15.78 32.41 -2.53
CA GLY A 168 15.04 33.54 -3.09
C GLY A 168 14.08 33.22 -4.24
N ARG A 169 13.84 31.94 -4.57
CA ARG A 169 12.90 31.53 -5.63
C ARG A 169 11.62 30.98 -5.03
N ASP A 170 10.53 31.74 -5.09
CA ASP A 170 9.24 31.26 -4.59
C ASP A 170 8.61 30.23 -5.54
N VAL A 171 8.79 28.94 -5.22
CA VAL A 171 8.31 27.83 -6.03
C VAL A 171 7.63 26.75 -5.19
N GLY A 172 6.44 26.34 -5.65
CA GLY A 172 5.67 25.27 -5.04
C GLY A 172 6.22 23.87 -5.35
N ARG A 173 6.14 22.95 -4.38
CA ARG A 173 6.53 21.53 -4.53
C ARG A 173 5.92 20.85 -5.77
N ARG A 174 4.66 21.14 -6.10
CA ARG A 174 3.98 20.52 -7.24
C ARG A 174 4.61 20.94 -8.58
N ARG A 175 5.01 22.22 -8.70
CA ARG A 175 5.73 22.77 -9.87
C ARG A 175 7.11 22.10 -9.98
N VAL A 176 7.89 22.07 -8.90
CA VAL A 176 9.19 21.39 -8.87
C VAL A 176 9.07 19.91 -9.25
N ARG A 177 8.10 19.17 -8.69
CA ARG A 177 7.87 17.76 -9.05
C ARG A 177 7.58 17.56 -10.53
N ARG A 178 6.74 18.42 -11.13
CA ARG A 178 6.41 18.38 -12.56
C ARG A 178 7.65 18.58 -13.42
N LEU A 179 8.48 19.58 -13.07
CA LEU A 179 9.69 19.92 -13.82
C LEU A 179 10.75 18.84 -13.69
N MET A 180 11.05 18.35 -12.48
CA MET A 180 11.99 17.24 -12.28
C MET A 180 11.58 16.00 -13.10
N ALA A 181 10.30 15.64 -13.11
CA ALA A 181 9.80 14.52 -13.91
C ALA A 181 9.97 14.76 -15.42
N LYS A 182 9.72 15.99 -15.89
CA LYS A 182 9.90 16.37 -17.30
C LYS A 182 11.38 16.35 -17.73
N MET A 183 12.28 16.67 -16.82
CA MET A 183 13.74 16.64 -17.02
C MET A 183 14.35 15.23 -16.83
N GLY A 184 13.57 14.23 -16.40
CA GLY A 184 14.08 12.90 -16.07
C GLY A 184 14.87 12.82 -14.75
N LEU A 185 14.86 13.89 -13.95
CA LEU A 185 15.60 13.96 -12.69
C LEU A 185 14.89 13.14 -11.61
N THR A 186 15.53 12.02 -11.24
CA THR A 186 15.05 11.14 -10.18
C THR A 186 16.04 11.12 -9.04
N PRO A 187 15.65 11.55 -7.83
CA PRO A 187 16.58 11.63 -6.71
C PRO A 187 17.23 10.28 -6.39
N ILE A 188 18.55 10.31 -6.24
CA ILE A 188 19.39 9.18 -5.87
C ILE A 188 19.32 9.03 -4.36
N TYR A 189 18.33 8.28 -3.90
CA TYR A 189 18.25 7.75 -2.54
C TYR A 189 17.89 6.27 -2.61
N GLN A 190 18.15 5.52 -1.54
CA GLN A 190 17.68 4.14 -1.43
C GLN A 190 16.15 4.12 -1.52
N ARG A 191 15.61 3.62 -2.64
CA ARG A 191 14.17 3.36 -2.76
C ARG A 191 13.80 2.39 -1.62
N PRO A 192 12.64 2.55 -0.96
CA PRO A 192 12.25 1.62 0.10
C PRO A 192 11.91 0.26 -0.50
N ARG A 193 12.93 -0.60 -0.63
CA ARG A 193 12.91 -2.06 -0.78
C ARG A 193 14.33 -2.53 -1.13
N THR A 194 15.10 -2.93 -0.12
CA THR A 194 16.35 -3.69 -0.30
C THR A 194 16.17 -5.19 -0.07
N SER A 195 14.98 -5.62 0.34
CA SER A 195 14.66 -7.02 0.55
C SER A 195 13.20 -7.31 0.19
N ASP A 196 12.99 -8.38 -0.58
CA ASP A 196 11.70 -9.05 -0.62
C ASP A 196 11.66 -10.07 0.53
N PRO A 197 10.62 -10.06 1.37
CA PRO A 197 10.45 -11.08 2.40
C PRO A 197 10.42 -12.46 1.76
N HIS A 198 11.27 -13.38 2.21
CA HIS A 198 11.22 -14.75 1.72
C HIS A 198 9.90 -15.39 2.18
N PRO A 199 9.10 -16.00 1.28
CA PRO A 199 7.73 -16.44 1.59
C PRO A 199 7.65 -17.51 2.68
N GLN A 200 8.75 -18.20 2.98
CA GLN A 200 8.83 -19.26 4.01
C GLN A 200 9.26 -18.77 5.40
N HIS A 201 9.67 -17.50 5.54
CA HIS A 201 10.18 -17.00 6.80
C HIS A 201 9.02 -16.65 7.76
N ARG A 202 9.03 -17.25 8.95
CA ARG A 202 8.00 -17.03 9.97
C ARG A 202 8.13 -15.63 10.55
N VAL A 203 7.07 -14.84 10.44
CA VAL A 203 6.97 -13.53 11.10
C VAL A 203 6.54 -13.73 12.55
N TYR A 204 7.30 -13.17 13.49
CA TYR A 204 7.01 -13.25 14.93
C TYR A 204 6.19 -12.05 15.41
N PRO A 205 5.37 -12.20 16.46
CA PRO A 205 4.63 -11.09 17.04
C PRO A 205 5.58 -10.06 17.66
N TYR A 206 5.17 -8.80 17.66
CA TYR A 206 5.92 -7.73 18.29
C TYR A 206 5.62 -7.66 19.80
N LEU A 207 6.65 -7.81 20.64
CA LEU A 207 6.51 -8.02 22.09
C LEU A 207 6.80 -6.77 22.95
N LEU A 208 7.37 -5.72 22.38
CA LEU A 208 7.81 -4.53 23.14
C LEU A 208 6.66 -3.57 23.47
N ARG A 209 5.42 -3.89 23.06
CA ARG A 209 4.27 -3.02 23.24
C ARG A 209 3.92 -2.89 24.72
N LYS A 210 4.00 -1.67 25.26
CA LYS A 210 3.77 -1.35 26.70
C LYS A 210 4.78 -2.02 27.64
N LEU A 211 5.93 -2.45 27.13
CA LEU A 211 6.97 -3.03 27.95
C LEU A 211 7.91 -1.92 28.44
N THR A 212 8.04 -1.79 29.75
CA THR A 212 9.05 -0.92 30.37
C THR A 212 10.36 -1.68 30.47
N ILE A 213 11.41 -1.18 29.83
CA ILE A 213 12.71 -1.85 29.70
C ILE A 213 13.75 -1.07 30.50
N GLU A 214 13.97 -1.49 31.75
CA GLU A 214 14.81 -0.76 32.71
C GLU A 214 16.03 -1.55 33.20
N ARG A 215 16.17 -2.83 32.81
CA ARG A 215 17.29 -3.67 33.22
C ARG A 215 18.04 -4.32 32.04
N PRO A 216 19.36 -4.59 32.20
CA PRO A 216 20.17 -5.33 31.25
C PRO A 216 19.56 -6.70 30.99
N ASN A 217 19.75 -7.19 29.78
CA ASN A 217 19.30 -8.49 29.30
C ASN A 217 17.78 -8.69 29.36
N HIS A 218 16.99 -7.65 29.60
CA HIS A 218 15.55 -7.74 29.41
C HIS A 218 15.23 -7.80 27.90
N VAL A 219 15.80 -6.87 27.13
CA VAL A 219 15.62 -6.83 25.67
C VAL A 219 16.97 -6.56 25.01
N TRP A 220 17.34 -7.42 24.07
CA TRP A 220 18.41 -7.14 23.11
C TRP A 220 17.82 -6.74 21.78
N CYS A 221 18.53 -5.91 21.03
CA CYS A 221 18.21 -5.60 19.64
C CYS A 221 19.39 -5.80 18.71
N ALA A 222 19.11 -6.09 17.45
CA ALA A 222 20.13 -6.22 16.41
C ALA A 222 19.67 -5.59 15.09
N ASP A 223 20.65 -5.10 14.34
CA ASP A 223 20.45 -4.48 13.04
C ASP A 223 21.73 -4.60 12.20
N VAL A 224 21.60 -4.46 10.89
CA VAL A 224 22.72 -4.46 9.94
C VAL A 224 22.82 -3.12 9.25
N THR A 225 24.01 -2.52 9.28
CA THR A 225 24.34 -1.34 8.47
C THR A 225 25.38 -1.66 7.41
N TYR A 226 25.28 -0.95 6.28
CA TYR A 226 26.30 -0.91 5.24
C TYR A 226 27.34 0.16 5.57
N ILE A 227 28.62 -0.18 5.41
CA ILE A 227 29.76 0.73 5.51
C ILE A 227 30.37 0.90 4.12
N PRO A 228 30.35 2.11 3.53
CA PRO A 228 30.94 2.35 2.22
C PRO A 228 32.46 2.22 2.28
N MET A 229 33.03 1.57 1.27
CA MET A 229 34.48 1.39 1.06
C MET A 229 34.86 1.93 -0.32
N ARG A 230 36.17 2.16 -0.59
CA ARG A 230 36.64 2.63 -1.91
C ARG A 230 36.18 1.74 -3.08
N ARG A 231 36.04 0.43 -2.85
CA ARG A 231 35.62 -0.57 -3.85
C ARG A 231 34.42 -1.39 -3.36
N GLY A 232 33.30 -0.73 -3.05
CA GLY A 232 32.05 -1.38 -2.66
C GLY A 232 31.62 -1.04 -1.24
N PHE A 233 31.13 -2.04 -0.51
CA PHE A 233 30.65 -1.88 0.86
C PHE A 233 30.90 -3.14 1.68
N LEU A 234 30.98 -2.97 2.99
CA LEU A 234 30.99 -4.06 3.97
C LEU A 234 29.74 -3.99 4.84
N TYR A 235 29.32 -5.13 5.37
CA TYR A 235 28.13 -5.28 6.21
C TYR A 235 28.55 -5.42 7.67
N LEU A 236 28.01 -4.57 8.53
CA LEU A 236 28.26 -4.56 9.95
C LEU A 236 26.96 -4.89 10.68
N VAL A 237 26.97 -5.95 11.48
CA VAL A 237 25.90 -6.26 12.44
C VAL A 237 26.38 -5.88 13.83
N ALA A 238 25.47 -5.33 14.64
CA ALA A 238 25.69 -5.18 16.07
C ALA A 238 24.49 -5.72 16.83
N ILE A 239 24.78 -6.33 17.98
CA ILE A 239 23.79 -6.72 18.98
C ILE A 239 23.98 -5.80 20.17
N MET A 240 22.91 -5.15 20.58
CA MET A 240 22.90 -4.14 21.62
C MET A 240 21.92 -4.53 22.73
N ASP A 241 22.32 -4.31 23.98
CA ASP A 241 21.41 -4.30 25.11
C ASP A 241 20.56 -3.02 25.09
N TRP A 242 19.23 -3.18 25.09
CA TRP A 242 18.33 -2.06 24.90
C TRP A 242 18.36 -1.09 26.07
N ALA A 243 18.32 -1.55 27.32
CA ALA A 243 18.27 -0.67 28.49
C ALA A 243 19.53 0.20 28.61
N THR A 244 20.70 -0.42 28.43
CA THR A 244 22.00 0.17 28.74
C THR A 244 22.71 0.75 27.52
N ARG A 245 22.20 0.50 26.32
CA ARG A 245 22.78 0.87 25.02
C ARG A 245 24.12 0.20 24.74
N LYS A 246 24.53 -0.77 25.54
CA LYS A 246 25.82 -1.44 25.42
C LYS A 246 25.81 -2.31 24.17
N VAL A 247 26.80 -2.14 23.30
CA VAL A 247 27.06 -3.08 22.21
C VAL A 247 27.68 -4.34 22.82
N LEU A 248 26.98 -5.46 22.71
CA LEU A 248 27.36 -6.74 23.30
C LEU A 248 28.30 -7.50 22.36
N ALA A 249 27.91 -7.63 21.10
CA ALA A 249 28.71 -8.26 20.06
C ALA A 249 28.51 -7.56 18.72
N TRP A 250 29.48 -7.70 17.83
CA TRP A 250 29.41 -7.18 16.48
C TRP A 250 30.25 -8.04 15.53
N ARG A 251 29.87 -8.05 14.25
CA ARG A 251 30.61 -8.75 13.19
C ARG A 251 30.60 -7.94 11.90
N LEU A 252 31.71 -8.01 11.18
CA LEU A 252 31.91 -7.41 9.88
C LEU A 252 32.03 -8.51 8.83
N SER A 253 31.25 -8.42 7.76
CA SER A 253 31.24 -9.32 6.61
C SER A 253 31.34 -8.54 5.30
N ASN A 254 31.85 -9.18 4.25
CA ASN A 254 31.80 -8.68 2.88
C ASN A 254 30.57 -9.17 2.10
N THR A 255 29.81 -10.10 2.67
CA THR A 255 28.57 -10.67 2.11
C THR A 255 27.39 -10.43 3.04
N MET A 256 26.19 -10.36 2.48
CA MET A 256 24.95 -10.17 3.23
C MET A 256 24.32 -11.51 3.65
N ASP A 257 25.14 -12.46 4.12
CA ASP A 257 24.69 -13.76 4.60
C ASP A 257 24.15 -13.70 6.03
N ALA A 258 23.40 -14.73 6.46
CA ALA A 258 22.94 -14.83 7.84
C ALA A 258 24.04 -15.31 8.81
N GLY A 259 25.13 -15.89 8.30
CA GLY A 259 26.15 -16.56 9.10
C GLY A 259 26.89 -15.59 10.03
N PHE A 260 27.24 -14.40 9.55
CA PHE A 260 27.91 -13.42 10.42
C PHE A 260 26.97 -12.83 11.50
N CYS A 261 25.65 -12.80 11.25
CA CYS A 261 24.65 -12.42 12.25
C CYS A 261 24.52 -13.50 13.33
N VAL A 262 24.50 -14.78 12.93
CA VAL A 262 24.50 -15.93 13.86
C VAL A 262 25.75 -15.90 14.75
N ALA A 263 26.93 -15.74 14.16
CA ALA A 263 28.18 -15.70 14.93
C ALA A 263 28.25 -14.52 15.94
N ALA A 264 27.61 -13.38 15.61
CA ALA A 264 27.48 -12.28 16.56
C ALA A 264 26.54 -12.65 17.72
N LEU A 265 25.43 -13.33 17.42
CA LEU A 265 24.45 -13.77 18.41
C LEU A 265 25.04 -14.80 19.37
N GLU A 266 25.71 -15.83 18.85
CA GLU A 266 26.38 -16.85 19.65
C GLU A 266 27.43 -16.24 20.57
N GLU A 267 28.24 -15.28 20.08
CA GLU A 267 29.19 -14.56 20.95
C GLU A 267 28.47 -13.79 22.06
N ALA A 268 27.41 -13.05 21.72
CA ALA A 268 26.66 -12.29 22.72
C ALA A 268 26.08 -13.20 23.80
N LEU A 269 25.46 -14.32 23.42
CA LEU A 269 24.90 -15.30 24.34
C LEU A 269 25.98 -15.92 25.23
N ALA A 270 27.11 -16.32 24.65
CA ALA A 270 28.21 -16.93 25.40
C ALA A 270 28.84 -15.98 26.42
N ARG A 271 28.91 -14.68 26.12
CA ARG A 271 29.57 -13.69 26.98
C ARG A 271 28.66 -13.05 28.01
N PHE A 272 27.38 -12.89 27.69
CA PHE A 272 26.45 -12.06 28.47
C PHE A 272 25.21 -12.80 28.97
N GLY A 273 25.08 -14.09 28.65
CA GLY A 273 23.90 -14.90 28.97
C GLY A 273 22.77 -14.67 27.97
N LYS A 274 21.56 -15.14 28.30
CA LYS A 274 20.39 -15.00 27.42
C LYS A 274 19.54 -13.78 27.79
N PRO A 275 19.04 -13.01 26.79
CA PRO A 275 18.01 -12.03 27.05
C PRO A 275 16.64 -12.68 27.16
N GLU A 276 15.66 -11.98 27.74
CA GLU A 276 14.28 -12.47 27.71
C GLU A 276 13.59 -12.28 26.37
N ILE A 277 13.92 -11.19 25.67
CA ILE A 277 13.39 -10.84 24.36
C ILE A 277 14.53 -10.42 23.44
N PHE A 278 14.51 -10.93 22.21
CA PHE A 278 15.38 -10.45 21.13
C PHE A 278 14.54 -9.75 20.07
N ASN A 279 14.75 -8.45 19.89
CA ASN A 279 14.01 -7.61 18.94
C ASN A 279 14.82 -7.35 17.67
N THR A 280 14.23 -7.62 16.51
CA THR A 280 14.84 -7.34 15.20
C THR A 280 13.82 -6.77 14.24
N ASP A 281 14.29 -6.20 13.14
CA ASP A 281 13.41 -5.95 12.00
C ASP A 281 13.05 -7.27 11.28
N GLN A 282 12.24 -7.16 10.22
CA GLN A 282 11.84 -8.32 9.41
C GLN A 282 12.85 -8.61 8.28
N GLY A 283 14.12 -8.24 8.45
CA GLY A 283 15.20 -8.53 7.51
C GLY A 283 15.37 -10.03 7.25
N SER A 284 15.78 -10.42 6.05
CA SER A 284 15.92 -11.83 5.66
C SER A 284 16.95 -12.58 6.50
N GLN A 285 17.96 -11.88 7.03
CA GLN A 285 19.00 -12.43 7.90
C GLN A 285 18.42 -12.84 9.26
N PHE A 286 17.64 -11.96 9.89
CA PHE A 286 17.04 -12.19 11.21
C PHE A 286 15.81 -13.10 11.19
N THR A 287 15.15 -13.18 10.03
CA THR A 287 14.03 -14.09 9.80
C THR A 287 14.45 -15.48 9.31
N SER A 288 15.76 -15.68 9.06
CA SER A 288 16.32 -16.97 8.61
C SER A 288 16.16 -18.07 9.66
N TYR A 289 16.05 -19.32 9.19
CA TYR A 289 15.98 -20.48 10.08
C TYR A 289 17.21 -20.55 10.99
N ALA A 290 18.41 -20.42 10.43
CA ALA A 290 19.67 -20.47 11.19
C ALA A 290 19.69 -19.48 12.37
N PHE A 291 19.25 -18.24 12.15
CA PHE A 291 19.21 -17.23 13.22
C PHE A 291 18.12 -17.52 14.26
N THR A 292 16.92 -17.87 13.81
CA THR A 292 15.80 -18.11 14.72
C THR A 292 15.93 -19.41 15.53
N SER A 293 16.64 -20.42 15.02
CA SER A 293 16.93 -21.66 15.76
C SER A 293 17.81 -21.42 16.98
N VAL A 294 18.87 -20.62 16.85
CA VAL A 294 19.74 -20.24 17.98
C VAL A 294 18.95 -19.56 19.10
N LEU A 295 18.05 -18.64 18.75
CA LEU A 295 17.19 -17.97 19.73
C LEU A 295 16.21 -18.93 20.39
N ARG A 296 15.65 -19.89 19.65
CA ARG A 296 14.72 -20.89 20.19
C ARG A 296 15.41 -21.88 21.11
N GLU A 297 16.58 -22.37 20.73
CA GLU A 297 17.40 -23.27 21.54
C GLU A 297 17.84 -22.61 22.85
N ALA A 298 18.11 -21.30 22.82
CA ALA A 298 18.38 -20.50 24.02
C ALA A 298 17.10 -20.11 24.80
N GLU A 299 15.91 -20.52 24.37
CA GLU A 299 14.60 -20.17 24.95
C GLU A 299 14.32 -18.66 25.02
N VAL A 300 14.84 -17.89 24.06
CA VAL A 300 14.65 -16.44 23.97
C VAL A 300 13.37 -16.12 23.20
N ARG A 301 12.54 -15.21 23.73
CA ARG A 301 11.34 -14.78 23.02
C ARG A 301 11.71 -13.89 21.84
N ILE A 302 11.31 -14.28 20.64
CA ILE A 302 11.60 -13.54 19.42
C ILE A 302 10.52 -12.47 19.21
N SER A 303 10.95 -11.22 19.07
CA SER A 303 10.12 -10.08 18.71
C SER A 303 10.58 -9.52 17.36
N MET A 304 9.63 -9.22 16.47
CA MET A 304 9.93 -8.61 15.18
C MET A 304 9.11 -7.35 14.95
N ASP A 305 9.80 -6.28 14.55
CA ASP A 305 9.17 -4.99 14.27
C ASP A 305 8.34 -5.09 12.99
N GLY A 306 7.02 -4.90 13.13
CA GLY A 306 6.12 -4.79 11.98
C GLY A 306 6.33 -3.47 11.23
N ARG A 307 5.92 -3.43 9.95
CA ARG A 307 5.96 -2.20 9.14
C ARG A 307 5.32 -1.02 9.91
N GLY A 308 6.11 0.02 10.19
CA GLY A 308 5.65 1.25 10.83
C GLY A 308 6.05 1.46 12.30
N ARG A 309 6.84 0.56 12.91
CA ARG A 309 7.33 0.71 14.30
C ARG A 309 8.79 1.16 14.41
N TRP A 310 9.08 2.34 13.86
CA TRP A 310 10.45 2.91 13.84
C TRP A 310 11.02 3.24 15.23
N MET A 311 10.17 3.44 16.25
CA MET A 311 10.62 3.87 17.58
C MET A 311 11.46 2.82 18.31
N ASP A 312 11.35 1.54 17.92
CA ASP A 312 12.00 0.43 18.62
C ASP A 312 13.46 0.23 18.19
N ASN A 313 13.72 0.46 16.89
CA ASN A 313 15.08 0.50 16.32
C ASN A 313 15.82 1.82 16.57
N VAL A 314 15.19 2.80 17.23
CA VAL A 314 15.76 4.16 17.40
C VAL A 314 17.16 4.15 18.04
N PHE A 315 17.46 3.20 18.90
CA PHE A 315 18.72 3.16 19.63
C PHE A 315 19.86 2.57 18.82
N ILE A 316 19.59 1.52 18.04
CA ILE A 316 20.58 0.97 17.12
C ILE A 316 20.77 1.89 15.90
N GLU A 317 19.72 2.58 15.44
CA GLU A 317 19.85 3.67 14.47
C GLU A 317 20.73 4.82 15.00
N ARG A 318 20.57 5.21 16.27
CA ARG A 318 21.44 6.19 16.93
C ARG A 318 22.88 5.70 17.07
N LEU A 319 23.09 4.40 17.32
CA LEU A 319 24.42 3.78 17.28
C LEU A 319 25.02 3.99 15.90
N TRP A 320 24.32 3.64 14.83
CA TRP A 320 24.83 3.80 13.46
C TRP A 320 25.16 5.22 13.10
N ARG A 321 24.31 6.18 13.52
CA ARG A 321 24.62 7.59 13.32
C ARG A 321 25.91 7.99 14.03
N SER A 322 26.06 7.60 15.29
CA SER A 322 27.27 7.94 16.08
C SER A 322 28.51 7.27 15.46
N LEU A 323 28.43 5.99 15.15
CA LEU A 323 29.52 5.22 14.53
C LEU A 323 29.95 5.82 13.18
N LYS A 324 28.99 6.20 12.34
CA LYS A 324 29.31 6.76 11.02
C LYS A 324 29.99 8.11 11.14
N TYR A 325 29.48 9.01 11.99
CA TYR A 325 30.04 10.35 12.14
C TYR A 325 31.35 10.39 12.94
N GLU A 326 31.49 9.56 13.96
CA GLU A 326 32.63 9.59 14.89
C GLU A 326 33.77 8.63 14.47
N CYS A 327 33.52 7.72 13.53
CA CYS A 327 34.53 6.77 13.06
C CYS A 327 34.58 6.72 11.53
N VAL A 328 33.52 6.25 10.87
CA VAL A 328 33.57 5.91 9.43
C VAL A 328 33.88 7.11 8.54
N TYR A 329 33.27 8.27 8.78
CA TYR A 329 33.45 9.46 7.94
C TYR A 329 34.72 10.24 8.26
N LEU A 330 35.33 10.01 9.44
CA LEU A 330 36.58 10.67 9.82
C LEU A 330 37.82 9.91 9.33
N HIS A 331 37.67 8.65 8.90
CA HIS A 331 38.79 7.79 8.54
C HIS A 331 38.62 7.26 7.10
N ALA A 332 39.68 7.37 6.31
CA ALA A 332 39.74 6.78 4.97
C ALA A 332 40.23 5.33 5.05
N PHE A 333 39.38 4.40 5.49
CA PHE A 333 39.74 2.98 5.53
C PHE A 333 39.96 2.41 4.13
N GLU A 334 41.14 1.82 3.88
CA GLU A 334 41.47 1.25 2.58
C GLU A 334 41.14 -0.24 2.52
N THR A 335 41.29 -0.94 3.65
CA THR A 335 41.06 -2.38 3.74
C THR A 335 40.00 -2.76 4.78
N GLY A 336 39.40 -3.94 4.62
CA GLY A 336 38.47 -4.48 5.62
C GLY A 336 39.11 -4.77 6.97
N SER A 337 40.42 -5.05 7.01
CA SER A 337 41.18 -5.27 8.24
C SER A 337 41.37 -3.98 9.04
N GLU A 338 41.71 -2.89 8.34
CA GLU A 338 41.78 -1.55 8.94
C GLU A 338 40.43 -1.11 9.47
N LEU A 339 39.36 -1.29 8.67
CA LEU A 339 38.01 -0.98 9.11
C LEU A 339 37.65 -1.79 10.37
N ARG A 340 37.91 -3.10 10.38
CA ARG A 340 37.64 -3.95 11.56
C ARG A 340 38.37 -3.43 12.80
N THR A 341 39.62 -3.02 12.66
CA THR A 341 40.41 -2.46 13.77
C THR A 341 39.85 -1.11 14.24
N GLY A 342 39.49 -0.23 13.30
CA GLY A 342 38.85 1.06 13.58
C GLY A 342 37.51 0.92 14.30
N LEU A 343 36.65 0.03 13.80
CA LEU A 343 35.36 -0.29 14.42
C LEU A 343 35.54 -0.88 15.81
N GLY A 344 36.49 -1.80 16.00
CA GLY A 344 36.79 -2.38 17.32
C GLY A 344 37.23 -1.34 18.35
N ARG A 345 38.12 -0.42 17.94
CA ARG A 345 38.52 0.71 18.80
C ARG A 345 37.33 1.62 19.13
N TRP A 346 36.53 1.98 18.13
CA TRP A 346 35.39 2.87 18.35
C TRP A 346 34.30 2.22 19.22
N ILE A 347 33.96 0.95 19.02
CA ILE A 347 32.98 0.24 19.85
C ILE A 347 33.48 0.10 21.29
N THR A 348 34.78 -0.10 21.48
CA THR A 348 35.41 -0.10 22.81
C THR A 348 35.26 1.27 23.48
N TYR A 349 35.57 2.36 22.78
CA TYR A 349 35.34 3.72 23.25
C TYR A 349 33.85 3.99 23.57
N TYR A 350 32.96 3.64 22.64
CA TYR A 350 31.51 3.81 22.77
C TYR A 350 30.99 3.15 24.05
N ASN A 351 31.40 1.91 24.32
CA ASN A 351 30.94 1.18 25.50
C ASN A 351 31.55 1.69 26.80
N ASN A 352 32.83 2.09 26.81
CA ASN A 352 33.59 2.26 28.05
C ASN A 352 33.82 3.72 28.45
N GLN A 353 33.70 4.67 27.51
CA GLN A 353 34.14 6.05 27.72
C GLN A 353 33.11 7.08 27.23
N ARG A 354 32.32 6.76 26.20
CA ARG A 354 31.34 7.70 25.64
C ARG A 354 30.17 7.91 26.62
N PRO A 355 29.90 9.13 27.10
CA PRO A 355 28.75 9.40 27.97
C PRO A 355 27.46 9.49 27.16
N HIS A 356 26.35 9.04 27.74
CA HIS A 356 25.02 9.07 27.11
C HIS A 356 24.04 9.88 27.95
N SER A 357 23.44 10.93 27.36
CA SER A 357 22.40 11.74 28.03
C SER A 357 21.21 10.90 28.47
N GLY A 358 20.79 9.93 27.65
CA GLY A 358 19.73 8.97 28.00
C GLY A 358 20.08 7.99 29.12
N LEU A 359 21.33 7.99 29.59
CA LEU A 359 21.82 7.21 30.73
C LEU A 359 22.30 8.12 31.88
N ALA A 360 21.79 9.35 31.94
CA ALA A 360 22.19 10.37 32.91
C ALA A 360 23.71 10.65 32.92
N GLY A 361 24.32 10.68 31.73
CA GLY A 361 25.75 10.96 31.55
C GLY A 361 26.68 9.75 31.72
N ARG A 362 26.14 8.59 32.11
CA ARG A 362 26.93 7.36 32.24
C ARG A 362 27.30 6.76 30.88
N THR A 363 28.34 5.93 30.91
CA THR A 363 28.70 5.08 29.77
C THR A 363 27.82 3.84 29.69
N PRO A 364 27.68 3.22 28.51
CA PRO A 364 26.91 1.97 28.37
C PRO A 364 27.39 0.84 29.28
N LEU A 365 28.70 0.71 29.49
CA LEU A 365 29.26 -0.30 30.40
C LEU A 365 28.90 -0.03 31.86
N GLU A 366 28.96 1.23 32.32
CA GLU A 366 28.57 1.60 33.68
C GLU A 366 27.11 1.29 33.96
N ALA A 367 26.22 1.65 33.01
CA ALA A 367 24.81 1.34 33.10
C ALA A 367 24.57 -0.18 33.16
N TYR A 368 25.29 -0.94 32.33
CA TYR A 368 25.18 -2.41 32.28
C TYR A 368 25.61 -3.09 33.58
N ARG A 369 26.72 -2.65 34.20
CA ARG A 369 27.22 -3.23 35.46
C ARG A 369 26.32 -2.95 36.65
N ARG A 370 25.78 -1.73 36.76
CA ARG A 370 25.03 -1.29 37.94
C ARG A 370 23.72 -2.04 38.12
N ILE A 371 23.03 -2.31 37.02
CA ILE A 371 21.72 -2.96 37.08
C ILE A 371 21.86 -4.50 37.13
N GLY A 372 23.05 -5.05 36.82
CA GLY A 372 23.37 -6.47 37.04
C GLY A 372 23.70 -6.82 38.49
N GLN A 373 23.83 -5.84 39.40
CA GLN A 373 24.19 -6.05 40.80
C GLN A 373 23.01 -5.90 41.79
N SER A 374 21.80 -5.62 41.32
CA SER A 374 20.65 -5.39 42.21
C SER A 374 19.88 -6.65 42.63
N ASP A 375 20.38 -7.87 42.39
CA ASP A 375 19.64 -9.11 42.70
C ASP A 375 20.37 -10.18 43.54
N HIS A 376 21.49 -9.85 44.20
CA HIS A 376 22.06 -10.71 45.25
C HIS A 376 22.24 -9.93 46.55
N GLY A 377 21.46 -10.32 47.56
CA GLY A 377 21.20 -9.57 48.78
C GLY A 377 22.36 -9.46 49.78
N GLY A 378 22.11 -8.65 50.82
CA GLY A 378 22.99 -8.57 51.98
C GLY A 378 22.81 -7.26 52.75
N HIS A 379 21.94 -7.28 53.76
CA HIS A 379 22.02 -6.55 55.02
C HIS A 379 22.75 -5.18 55.01
N ALA A 380 21.99 -4.10 55.15
CA ALA A 380 22.55 -2.86 55.68
C ALA A 380 22.86 -3.09 57.18
N PRO A 381 24.11 -2.87 57.65
CA PRO A 381 24.33 -2.77 59.08
C PRO A 381 23.70 -1.46 59.57
N HIS A 382 22.89 -1.59 60.62
CA HIS A 382 22.54 -0.50 61.51
C HIS A 382 23.81 0.23 61.96
N ASP A 383 23.84 1.56 61.83
CA ASP A 383 24.71 2.39 62.65
C ASP A 383 23.88 3.52 63.30
N PRO A 384 23.68 3.49 64.63
CA PRO A 384 22.99 4.53 65.36
C PRO A 384 23.98 5.61 65.84
N MET A 385 23.51 6.86 65.89
CA MET A 385 24.17 8.05 66.46
C MET A 385 25.32 8.59 65.60
N ILE A 386 25.31 9.86 65.22
CA ILE A 386 25.77 10.96 66.09
C ILE A 386 24.84 12.19 65.96
N LYS A 387 24.44 12.72 67.12
CA LYS A 387 23.84 14.04 67.35
C LYS A 387 24.93 15.13 67.36
N GLN A 388 24.45 16.38 67.20
CA GLN A 388 25.10 17.69 67.47
C GLN A 388 25.89 18.28 66.29
N ALA A 389 25.84 19.57 65.98
CA ALA A 389 25.04 20.71 66.44
C ALA A 389 25.28 21.89 65.45
N ALA A 390 24.38 22.87 65.49
CA ALA A 390 24.38 24.22 64.87
C ALA A 390 23.37 24.41 63.74
#